data_AF-A0A0M6XLR5-F1
#
_entry.id   AF-A0A0M6XLR5-F1
#
_cell.length_a   1.000
_cell.length_b   1.000
_cell.length_c   1.000
_cell.angle_alpha   90.00
_cell.angle_beta   90.00
_cell.angle_gamma   90.00
#
_symmetry.space_group_name_H-M   'P 1'
#
loop_
_entity.id
_entity.type
_entity.pdbx_description
1 polymer ?
#
loop_
_entity_poly.entity_id
_entity_poly.type
_entity_poly.pdbx_seq_one_letter_code
_entity_poly.pdbx_strand_id
1 'polypeptide(L)'
;MRPNLAILKTFLRDTCGAVTVEYVILAAAVTGMGIASTDVIRNGMGTLAGTVDGELRGTSTDEVVGLSYADSFDNGANGWSGAIASEMEGVGHVLGPIGGSGGQPSVSRTFDIDPNASKATFEFDLLAMDSLDKESGIIYIGGIEVGKVTGDHGTPTFTAAEGLPDGVIIRATTLDKDVQLGGSDRYNDSITGIQISVAQDKDAPLGQLTFGFGSTANQHTDDESFAIDNFRATGLRDPNKS
;
A
#
# COMPACT_ATOMS: atom_id res chain seq x y z
N MET A 1 34.65 34.36 -18.44
CA MET A 1 34.51 35.06 -17.14
C MET A 1 35.43 34.38 -16.14
N ARG A 2 36.55 35.01 -15.75
CA ARG A 2 37.52 34.41 -14.81
C ARG A 2 37.04 34.69 -13.38
N PRO A 3 36.81 33.68 -12.53
CA PRO A 3 36.39 33.92 -11.15
C PRO A 3 37.48 34.72 -10.42
N ASN A 4 37.06 35.80 -9.76
CA ASN A 4 37.97 36.75 -9.14
C ASN A 4 38.51 36.14 -7.83
N LEU A 5 39.75 35.63 -7.88
CA LEU A 5 40.41 34.86 -6.80
C LEU A 5 40.46 35.63 -5.46
N ALA A 6 40.39 36.97 -5.50
CA ALA A 6 40.30 37.82 -4.32
C ALA A 6 38.99 37.62 -3.55
N ILE A 7 37.87 37.48 -4.24
CA ILE A 7 36.54 37.30 -3.63
C ILE A 7 36.45 35.94 -2.92
N LEU A 8 37.01 34.89 -3.53
CA LEU A 8 37.04 33.55 -2.94
C LEU A 8 37.90 33.50 -1.66
N LYS A 9 39.03 34.20 -1.63
CA LYS A 9 39.87 34.30 -0.43
C LYS A 9 39.21 35.09 0.70
N THR A 10 38.43 36.12 0.37
CA THR A 10 37.64 36.89 1.35
C THR A 10 36.52 36.03 1.90
N PHE A 11 35.78 35.31 1.04
CA PHE A 11 34.71 34.40 1.46
C PHE A 11 35.21 33.28 2.40
N LEU A 12 36.36 32.66 2.08
CA LEU A 12 36.95 31.61 2.92
C LEU A 12 37.49 32.10 4.27
N ARG A 13 37.70 33.41 4.43
CA ARG A 13 38.16 34.05 5.68
C ARG A 13 37.05 34.79 6.41
N ASP A 14 35.90 34.96 5.78
CA ASP A 14 34.75 35.66 6.35
C ASP A 14 33.97 34.67 7.23
N THR A 15 34.06 34.89 8.54
CA THR A 15 33.35 34.09 9.53
C THR A 15 31.83 34.17 9.37
N CYS A 16 31.29 35.21 8.72
CA CYS A 16 29.87 35.32 8.43
C CYS A 16 29.43 34.39 7.28
N GLY A 17 30.30 34.12 6.31
CA GLY A 17 30.02 33.19 5.20
C GLY A 17 30.06 31.72 5.64
N ALA A 18 30.97 31.37 6.54
CA ALA A 18 31.05 30.02 7.09
C ALA A 18 29.83 29.68 7.97
N VAL A 19 29.37 30.63 8.80
CA VAL A 19 28.21 30.44 9.70
C VAL A 19 26.90 30.25 8.92
N THR A 20 26.73 30.90 7.77
CA THR A 20 25.52 30.71 6.94
C THR A 20 25.47 29.35 6.26
N VAL A 21 26.62 28.83 5.80
CA VAL A 21 26.70 27.49 5.20
C VAL A 21 26.38 26.39 6.23
N GLU A 22 26.87 26.51 7.45
CA GLU A 22 26.61 25.52 8.51
C GLU A 22 25.15 25.55 8.97
N TYR A 23 24.54 26.73 9.06
CA TYR A 23 23.11 26.86 9.34
C TYR A 23 22.24 26.25 8.23
N VAL A 24 22.60 26.43 6.95
CA VAL A 24 21.84 25.85 5.83
C VAL A 24 21.92 24.33 5.83
N ILE A 25 23.09 23.75 6.11
CA ILE A 25 23.26 22.29 6.20
C ILE A 25 22.48 21.74 7.40
N LEU A 26 22.54 22.41 8.56
CA LEU A 26 21.80 22.01 9.74
C LEU A 26 20.29 22.10 9.52
N ALA A 27 19.82 23.19 8.91
CA ALA A 27 18.41 23.36 8.56
C ALA A 27 17.95 22.27 7.58
N ALA A 28 18.73 21.98 6.53
CA ALA A 28 18.42 20.91 5.57
C ALA A 28 18.38 19.52 6.24
N ALA A 29 19.32 19.23 7.16
CA ALA A 29 19.34 17.98 7.90
C ALA A 29 18.11 17.85 8.84
N VAL A 30 17.75 18.92 9.56
CA VAL A 30 16.56 18.94 10.43
C VAL A 30 15.28 18.80 9.61
N THR A 31 15.15 19.49 8.48
CA THR A 31 14.02 19.35 7.58
C THR A 31 13.94 17.94 6.98
N GLY A 32 15.07 17.38 6.55
CA GLY A 32 15.13 16.00 6.04
C GLY A 32 14.68 14.96 7.08
N MET A 33 15.12 15.10 8.33
CA MET A 33 14.65 14.25 9.43
C MET A 33 13.16 14.48 9.76
N GLY A 34 12.67 15.72 9.66
CA GLY A 34 11.25 16.03 9.84
C GLY A 34 10.36 15.35 8.80
N ILE A 35 10.77 15.38 7.53
CA ILE A 35 10.07 14.67 6.44
C ILE A 35 10.13 13.16 6.70
N ALA A 36 11.29 12.60 7.02
CA ALA A 36 11.44 11.17 7.31
C ALA A 36 10.61 10.70 8.52
N SER A 37 10.40 11.56 9.52
CA SER A 37 9.60 11.25 10.70
C SER A 37 8.09 11.34 10.44
N THR A 38 7.68 12.01 9.35
CA THR A 38 6.26 12.23 9.03
C THR A 38 5.55 10.91 8.75
N ASP A 39 6.21 9.94 8.12
CA ASP A 39 5.63 8.61 7.87
C ASP A 39 5.37 7.83 9.17
N VAL A 40 6.32 7.89 10.12
CA VAL A 40 6.16 7.25 11.44
C VAL A 40 5.02 7.92 12.22
N ILE A 41 4.92 9.24 12.17
CA ILE A 41 3.86 10.01 12.83
C ILE A 41 2.50 9.73 12.19
N ARG A 42 2.42 9.68 10.84
CA ARG A 42 1.18 9.34 10.13
C ARG A 42 0.72 7.93 10.44
N ASN A 43 1.63 6.96 10.48
CA ASN A 43 1.30 5.59 10.89
C ASN A 43 0.77 5.55 12.33
N GLY A 44 1.45 6.22 13.27
CA GLY A 44 1.01 6.31 14.66
C GLY A 44 -0.33 7.04 14.85
N MET A 45 -0.55 8.14 14.12
CA MET A 45 -1.82 8.89 14.13
C MET A 45 -2.95 8.11 13.45
N GLY A 46 -2.67 7.36 12.40
CA GLY A 46 -3.61 6.46 11.74
C GLY A 46 -4.05 5.33 12.69
N THR A 47 -3.10 4.74 13.42
CA THR A 47 -3.42 3.77 14.49
C THR A 47 -4.32 4.39 15.56
N LEU A 48 -3.96 5.58 16.07
CA LEU A 48 -4.75 6.25 17.10
C LEU A 48 -6.15 6.63 16.62
N ALA A 49 -6.28 7.15 15.40
CA ALA A 49 -7.56 7.52 14.82
C ALA A 49 -8.45 6.28 14.60
N GLY A 50 -7.88 5.17 14.14
CA GLY A 50 -8.58 3.89 14.01
C GLY A 50 -9.06 3.33 15.35
N THR A 51 -8.23 3.39 16.40
CA THR A 51 -8.62 3.01 17.76
C THR A 51 -9.75 3.88 18.28
N VAL A 52 -9.68 5.20 18.09
CA VAL A 52 -10.72 6.13 18.57
C VAL A 52 -12.05 5.95 17.84
N ASP A 53 -12.06 5.73 16.51
CA ASP A 53 -13.30 5.43 15.76
C ASP A 53 -13.93 4.10 16.21
N GLY A 54 -13.11 3.09 16.52
CA GLY A 54 -13.55 1.80 17.06
C GLY A 54 -14.18 1.93 18.46
N GLU A 55 -13.54 2.68 19.36
CA GLU A 55 -14.02 2.93 20.72
C GLU A 55 -15.32 3.77 20.74
N LEU A 56 -15.45 4.75 19.84
CA LEU A 56 -16.64 5.61 19.76
C LEU A 56 -17.85 4.91 19.11
N ARG A 57 -17.64 3.83 18.34
CA ARG A 57 -18.71 3.06 17.69
C ARG A 57 -19.30 1.94 18.55
N GLY A 58 -18.88 1.80 19.81
CA GLY A 58 -19.50 0.88 20.78
C GLY A 58 -19.42 -0.60 20.39
N THR A 59 -18.54 -0.94 19.44
CA THR A 59 -18.20 -2.32 19.12
C THR A 59 -17.11 -2.69 20.11
N SER A 60 -17.37 -3.66 20.97
CA SER A 60 -16.37 -4.22 21.89
C SER A 60 -15.04 -4.37 21.16
N THR A 61 -14.06 -3.57 21.57
CA THR A 61 -12.69 -3.64 21.10
C THR A 61 -12.19 -5.04 21.40
N ASP A 62 -12.23 -5.93 20.41
CA ASP A 62 -11.09 -6.83 20.22
C ASP A 62 -9.91 -5.86 20.16
N GLU A 63 -9.13 -5.76 21.24
CA GLU A 63 -7.90 -4.98 21.24
C GLU A 63 -7.19 -5.29 19.92
N VAL A 64 -7.06 -4.30 19.03
CA VAL A 64 -6.17 -4.43 17.89
C VAL A 64 -4.78 -4.41 18.49
N VAL A 65 -4.33 -5.59 18.91
CA VAL A 65 -2.98 -5.79 19.42
C VAL A 65 -2.05 -5.70 18.22
N GLY A 66 -1.06 -4.82 18.32
CA GLY A 66 -0.11 -4.52 17.26
C GLY A 66 -0.34 -3.16 16.58
N LEU A 67 0.55 -2.81 15.66
CA LEU A 67 0.50 -1.62 14.83
C LEU A 67 -0.45 -1.80 13.64
N SER A 68 -0.84 -0.67 13.05
CA SER A 68 -1.48 -0.61 11.73
C SER A 68 -0.55 0.04 10.71
N TYR A 69 -0.59 -0.45 9.48
CA TYR A 69 0.02 0.17 8.31
C TYR A 69 -1.08 0.68 7.39
N ALA A 70 -0.90 1.85 6.78
CA ALA A 70 -1.80 2.37 5.75
C ALA A 70 -1.00 3.05 4.65
N ASP A 71 -1.46 2.93 3.40
CA ASP A 71 -0.80 3.47 2.22
C ASP A 71 -1.84 3.89 1.17
N SER A 72 -1.90 5.18 0.89
CA SER A 72 -2.61 5.79 -0.25
C SER A 72 -1.68 6.04 -1.43
N PHE A 73 -0.42 5.60 -1.35
CA PHE A 73 0.59 5.71 -2.41
C PHE A 73 1.00 7.14 -2.83
N ASP A 74 0.44 8.19 -2.22
CA ASP A 74 0.79 9.61 -2.45
C ASP A 74 2.27 9.94 -2.20
N ASN A 75 2.98 9.10 -1.46
CA ASN A 75 4.40 9.30 -1.10
C ASN A 75 5.30 8.22 -1.72
N GLY A 76 4.82 7.53 -2.75
CA GLY A 76 5.54 6.45 -3.42
C GLY A 76 5.20 5.06 -2.89
N ALA A 77 5.71 4.04 -3.57
CA ALA A 77 5.50 2.62 -3.25
C ALA A 77 6.56 2.05 -2.29
N ASN A 78 6.99 2.83 -1.29
CA ASN A 78 8.09 2.43 -0.40
C ASN A 78 7.76 1.15 0.38
N GLY A 79 8.61 0.13 0.29
CA GLY A 79 8.40 -1.18 0.92
C GLY A 79 7.57 -2.16 0.10
N TRP A 80 7.03 -1.72 -1.03
CA TRP A 80 6.41 -2.59 -2.03
C TRP A 80 7.44 -3.03 -3.08
N SER A 81 7.27 -4.24 -3.60
CA SER A 81 8.05 -4.78 -4.71
C SER A 81 7.15 -5.02 -5.90
N GLY A 82 7.64 -4.81 -7.13
CA GLY A 82 6.97 -5.22 -8.37
C GLY A 82 5.93 -4.25 -8.93
N ALA A 83 5.66 -3.14 -8.26
CA ALA A 83 4.84 -2.04 -8.77
C ALA A 83 5.41 -0.69 -8.31
N ILE A 84 4.95 0.38 -8.95
CA ILE A 84 5.27 1.76 -8.62
C ILE A 84 4.02 2.48 -8.15
N ALA A 85 4.19 3.62 -7.49
CA ALA A 85 3.09 4.55 -7.28
C ALA A 85 2.95 5.42 -8.54
N SER A 86 1.74 5.51 -9.10
CA SER A 86 1.44 6.34 -10.26
C SER A 86 0.14 7.12 -10.03
N GLU A 87 0.05 8.32 -10.61
CA GLU A 87 -1.19 9.08 -10.63
C GLU A 87 -2.23 8.38 -11.53
N MET A 88 -3.46 8.28 -11.03
CA MET A 88 -4.63 7.80 -11.75
C MET A 88 -5.71 8.88 -11.72
N GLU A 89 -6.23 9.22 -12.90
CA GLU A 89 -7.22 10.29 -13.03
C GLU A 89 -8.50 9.93 -12.25
N GLY A 90 -8.99 10.88 -11.44
CA GLY A 90 -10.20 10.70 -10.64
C GLY A 90 -10.03 9.92 -9.34
N VAL A 91 -8.86 9.30 -9.11
CA VAL A 91 -8.55 8.54 -7.88
C VAL A 91 -7.45 9.22 -7.06
N GLY A 92 -6.32 9.55 -7.70
CA GLY A 92 -5.10 9.99 -7.04
C GLY A 92 -3.95 9.01 -7.28
N HIS A 93 -2.97 8.97 -6.38
CA HIS A 93 -1.87 8.01 -6.51
C HIS A 93 -2.32 6.60 -6.14
N VAL A 94 -1.91 5.62 -6.94
CA VAL A 94 -2.23 4.21 -6.73
C VAL A 94 -0.98 3.35 -6.92
N LEU A 95 -0.98 2.13 -6.40
CA LEU A 95 0.02 1.13 -6.70
C LEU A 95 -0.33 0.42 -8.00
N GLY A 96 0.27 0.87 -9.10
CA GLY A 96 -0.01 0.38 -10.44
C GLY A 96 0.60 1.27 -11.51
N PRO A 97 0.21 1.09 -12.79
CA PRO A 97 -0.62 -0.01 -13.29
C PRO A 97 0.10 -1.37 -13.16
N ILE A 98 -0.66 -2.43 -12.88
CA ILE A 98 -0.19 -3.80 -12.72
C ILE A 98 -0.68 -4.63 -13.92
N GLY A 99 0.24 -5.00 -14.79
CA GLY A 99 -0.02 -5.84 -15.96
C GLY A 99 0.07 -7.34 -15.68
N GLY A 100 0.04 -8.11 -16.75
CA GLY A 100 0.06 -9.57 -16.71
C GLY A 100 1.29 -10.19 -16.06
N SER A 101 1.07 -11.12 -15.13
CA SER A 101 2.11 -11.95 -14.51
C SER A 101 1.90 -13.44 -14.75
N GLY A 102 0.99 -13.81 -15.65
CA GLY A 102 0.56 -15.21 -15.83
C GLY A 102 -0.14 -15.76 -14.59
N GLY A 103 -0.76 -14.88 -13.80
CA GLY A 103 -1.40 -15.17 -12.52
C GLY A 103 -0.43 -15.30 -11.34
N GLN A 104 0.89 -15.34 -11.55
CA GLN A 104 1.84 -15.48 -10.44
C GLN A 104 1.95 -14.19 -9.62
N PRO A 105 2.25 -14.23 -8.31
CA PRO A 105 2.47 -13.03 -7.52
C PRO A 105 3.65 -12.23 -8.09
N SER A 106 3.38 -11.01 -8.55
CA SER A 106 4.37 -10.07 -9.11
C SER A 106 4.56 -8.85 -8.21
N VAL A 107 3.50 -8.43 -7.52
CA VAL A 107 3.54 -7.35 -6.54
C VAL A 107 3.49 -7.93 -5.14
N SER A 108 4.32 -7.44 -4.22
CA SER A 108 4.32 -7.98 -2.86
C SER A 108 4.85 -7.03 -1.81
N ARG A 109 4.46 -7.31 -0.56
CA ARG A 109 4.99 -6.71 0.65
C ARG A 109 4.91 -7.68 1.81
N THR A 110 5.97 -7.74 2.62
CA THR A 110 6.05 -8.58 3.82
C THR A 110 5.82 -7.75 5.06
N PHE A 111 5.03 -8.30 5.98
CA PHE A 111 4.70 -7.69 7.26
C PHE A 111 5.09 -8.62 8.41
N ASP A 112 5.71 -8.06 9.46
CA ASP A 112 5.90 -8.76 10.72
C ASP A 112 4.59 -8.69 11.53
N ILE A 113 4.06 -9.82 11.95
CA ILE A 113 2.82 -9.94 12.72
C ILE A 113 3.17 -9.98 14.21
N ASP A 114 2.40 -9.24 15.02
CA ASP A 114 2.55 -9.24 16.47
C ASP A 114 2.12 -10.61 17.00
N PRO A 115 2.97 -11.33 17.76
CA PRO A 115 2.62 -12.67 18.27
C PRO A 115 1.45 -12.67 19.26
N ASN A 116 1.05 -11.51 19.77
CA ASN A 116 -0.10 -11.34 20.65
C ASN A 116 -1.37 -10.91 19.92
N ALA A 117 -1.27 -10.55 18.63
CA ALA A 117 -2.46 -10.32 17.80
C ALA A 117 -3.30 -11.59 17.68
N SER A 118 -4.62 -11.45 17.72
CA SER A 118 -5.54 -12.56 17.46
C SER A 118 -5.67 -12.88 15.97
N LYS A 119 -5.36 -11.91 15.11
CA LYS A 119 -5.40 -12.01 13.64
C LYS A 119 -4.57 -10.90 13.00
N ALA A 120 -4.13 -11.13 11.76
CA ALA A 120 -3.69 -10.09 10.84
C ALA A 120 -4.84 -9.75 9.87
N THR A 121 -5.02 -8.47 9.52
CA THR A 121 -5.97 -8.07 8.48
C THR A 121 -5.30 -7.29 7.36
N PHE A 122 -5.83 -7.43 6.14
CA PHE A 122 -5.43 -6.66 4.96
C PHE A 122 -6.69 -6.15 4.27
N GLU A 123 -6.72 -4.86 3.99
CA GLU A 123 -7.84 -4.16 3.37
C GLU A 123 -7.32 -3.24 2.28
N PHE A 124 -7.98 -3.21 1.13
CA PHE A 124 -7.59 -2.34 0.01
C PHE A 124 -8.71 -2.25 -1.03
N ASP A 125 -8.63 -1.23 -1.86
CA ASP A 125 -9.46 -1.12 -3.06
C ASP A 125 -8.68 -1.70 -4.24
N LEU A 126 -9.32 -2.62 -4.97
CA LEU A 126 -8.81 -3.16 -6.21
C LEU A 126 -9.50 -2.47 -7.37
N LEU A 127 -8.71 -1.79 -8.19
CA LEU A 127 -9.14 -1.08 -9.38
C LEU A 127 -8.88 -2.00 -10.57
N ALA A 128 -9.92 -2.34 -11.31
CA ALA A 128 -9.87 -3.17 -12.51
C ALA A 128 -10.25 -2.28 -13.69
N MET A 129 -9.31 -2.08 -14.62
CA MET A 129 -9.39 -1.04 -15.63
C MET A 129 -9.59 -1.58 -17.04
N ASP A 130 -10.34 -0.80 -17.80
CA ASP A 130 -10.50 -0.78 -19.25
C ASP A 130 -11.08 -2.09 -19.80
N SER A 131 -10.43 -2.72 -20.78
CA SER A 131 -11.09 -3.75 -21.59
C SER A 131 -10.93 -5.17 -21.07
N LEU A 132 -10.69 -5.36 -19.76
CA LEU A 132 -10.59 -6.70 -19.15
C LEU A 132 -11.79 -7.54 -19.59
N ASP A 133 -11.54 -8.65 -20.29
CA ASP A 133 -12.54 -9.48 -20.96
C ASP A 133 -12.59 -10.94 -20.47
N LYS A 134 -11.79 -11.26 -19.44
CA LYS A 134 -11.99 -12.26 -18.35
C LYS A 134 -10.73 -12.42 -17.49
N GLU A 135 -9.90 -11.39 -17.46
CA GLU A 135 -8.65 -11.37 -16.74
C GLU A 135 -8.92 -11.15 -15.26
N SER A 136 -8.04 -11.72 -14.43
CA SER A 136 -8.21 -11.74 -12.99
C SER A 136 -7.04 -11.10 -12.28
N GLY A 137 -7.34 -10.22 -11.33
CA GLY A 137 -6.42 -9.85 -10.26
C GLY A 137 -6.47 -10.92 -9.17
N ILE A 138 -5.34 -11.56 -8.88
CA ILE A 138 -5.23 -12.70 -7.97
C ILE A 138 -4.48 -12.28 -6.72
N ILE A 139 -5.04 -12.63 -5.56
CA ILE A 139 -4.57 -12.19 -4.25
C ILE A 139 -3.93 -13.37 -3.53
N TYR A 140 -2.75 -13.14 -2.96
CA TYR A 140 -1.94 -14.13 -2.29
C TYR A 140 -1.63 -13.70 -0.85
N ILE A 141 -1.67 -14.64 0.07
CA ILE A 141 -1.24 -14.45 1.45
C ILE A 141 -0.31 -15.60 1.83
N GLY A 142 0.91 -15.28 2.27
CA GLY A 142 1.93 -16.29 2.56
C GLY A 142 2.30 -17.15 1.34
N GLY A 143 2.10 -16.62 0.13
CA GLY A 143 2.32 -17.34 -1.13
C GLY A 143 1.17 -18.27 -1.57
N ILE A 144 0.08 -18.34 -0.80
CA ILE A 144 -1.12 -19.14 -1.13
C ILE A 144 -2.15 -18.22 -1.77
N GLU A 145 -2.77 -18.63 -2.89
CA GLU A 145 -3.90 -17.91 -3.49
C GLU A 145 -5.06 -17.91 -2.50
N VAL A 146 -5.56 -16.73 -2.15
CA VAL A 146 -6.72 -16.59 -1.24
C VAL A 146 -8.01 -16.25 -1.98
N GLY A 147 -7.91 -15.65 -3.16
CA GLY A 147 -9.04 -15.33 -4.00
C GLY A 147 -8.64 -14.44 -5.16
N LYS A 148 -9.61 -14.15 -6.02
CA LYS A 148 -9.41 -13.31 -7.20
C LYS A 148 -10.65 -12.51 -7.54
N VAL A 149 -10.43 -11.40 -8.22
CA VAL A 149 -11.48 -10.61 -8.87
C VAL A 149 -11.26 -10.69 -10.36
N THR A 150 -12.24 -11.22 -11.08
CA THR A 150 -12.25 -11.29 -12.54
C THR A 150 -12.99 -10.08 -13.09
N GLY A 151 -12.33 -9.31 -13.96
CA GLY A 151 -12.96 -8.23 -14.73
C GLY A 151 -13.62 -8.78 -16.00
N ASP A 152 -14.78 -8.24 -16.36
CA ASP A 152 -15.44 -8.45 -17.65
C ASP A 152 -16.19 -7.15 -18.00
N HIS A 153 -15.50 -6.23 -18.68
CA HIS A 153 -16.01 -4.93 -19.12
C HIS A 153 -16.81 -4.18 -18.03
N GLY A 154 -16.16 -3.93 -16.89
CA GLY A 154 -16.76 -3.25 -15.74
C GLY A 154 -17.65 -4.14 -14.88
N THR A 155 -17.72 -5.44 -15.13
CA THR A 155 -18.47 -6.40 -14.29
C THR A 155 -17.51 -7.24 -13.45
N PRO A 156 -17.10 -6.77 -12.25
CA PRO A 156 -16.19 -7.54 -11.40
C PRO A 156 -16.91 -8.74 -10.78
N THR A 157 -16.27 -9.90 -10.84
CA THR A 157 -16.73 -11.12 -10.16
C THR A 157 -15.66 -11.59 -9.19
N PHE A 158 -16.00 -11.63 -7.90
CA PHE A 158 -15.12 -12.20 -6.89
C PHE A 158 -15.28 -13.72 -6.77
N THR A 159 -14.16 -14.43 -6.69
CA THR A 159 -14.10 -15.86 -6.42
C THR A 159 -13.05 -16.12 -5.33
N ALA A 160 -13.46 -16.67 -4.19
CA ALA A 160 -12.52 -17.16 -3.18
C ALA A 160 -11.79 -18.41 -3.67
N ALA A 161 -10.54 -18.61 -3.25
CA ALA A 161 -9.78 -19.80 -3.61
C ALA A 161 -10.39 -21.06 -2.96
N GLU A 162 -10.25 -22.19 -3.63
CA GLU A 162 -10.65 -23.48 -3.05
C GLU A 162 -9.59 -23.94 -2.03
N GLY A 163 -10.06 -24.57 -0.94
CA GLY A 163 -9.14 -25.17 0.04
C GLY A 163 -8.32 -24.17 0.85
N LEU A 164 -8.87 -22.99 1.14
CA LEU A 164 -8.23 -22.01 2.03
C LEU A 164 -7.81 -22.65 3.36
N PRO A 165 -6.62 -22.32 3.90
CA PRO A 165 -6.24 -22.72 5.23
C PRO A 165 -7.27 -22.26 6.28
N ASP A 166 -7.45 -23.05 7.33
CA ASP A 166 -8.32 -22.71 8.44
C ASP A 166 -7.95 -21.35 9.03
N GLY A 167 -8.96 -20.51 9.29
CA GLY A 167 -8.76 -19.16 9.83
C GLY A 167 -8.43 -18.07 8.81
N VAL A 168 -8.28 -18.41 7.52
CA VAL A 168 -8.21 -17.41 6.45
C VAL A 168 -9.62 -17.11 5.94
N ILE A 169 -10.00 -15.83 5.98
CA ILE A 169 -11.28 -15.34 5.45
C ILE A 169 -10.98 -14.18 4.51
N ILE A 170 -11.57 -14.21 3.32
CA ILE A 170 -11.55 -13.12 2.36
C ILE A 170 -12.98 -12.72 2.01
N ARG A 171 -13.21 -11.42 1.86
CA ARG A 171 -14.46 -10.81 1.43
C ARG A 171 -14.17 -9.78 0.36
N ALA A 172 -15.09 -9.65 -0.57
CA ALA A 172 -15.06 -8.63 -1.60
C ALA A 172 -16.42 -7.94 -1.67
N THR A 173 -16.40 -6.63 -1.90
CA THR A 173 -17.60 -5.81 -2.13
C THR A 173 -17.35 -4.95 -3.35
N THR A 174 -18.21 -5.05 -4.37
CA THR A 174 -18.17 -4.10 -5.49
C THR A 174 -18.55 -2.72 -4.96
N LEU A 175 -17.63 -1.77 -5.08
CA LEU A 175 -17.84 -0.38 -4.65
C LEU A 175 -18.37 0.46 -5.80
N ASP A 176 -17.78 0.28 -6.99
CA ASP A 176 -18.24 0.90 -8.24
C ASP A 176 -17.99 -0.04 -9.42
N LYS A 177 -18.79 0.09 -10.47
CA LYS A 177 -18.75 -0.72 -11.70
C LYS A 177 -19.12 0.07 -12.96
N ASP A 178 -19.26 1.39 -12.82
CA ASP A 178 -19.65 2.33 -13.87
C ASP A 178 -18.79 3.59 -13.75
N VAL A 179 -17.48 3.38 -13.62
CA VAL A 179 -16.48 4.44 -13.45
C VAL A 179 -15.49 4.41 -14.61
N GLN A 180 -14.88 5.55 -14.89
CA GLN A 180 -13.77 5.69 -15.84
C GLN A 180 -12.52 6.09 -15.08
N LEU A 181 -11.55 5.19 -14.99
CA LEU A 181 -10.29 5.32 -14.25
C LEU A 181 -9.10 5.56 -15.20
N GLY A 182 -9.35 5.59 -16.51
CA GLY A 182 -8.38 5.86 -17.56
C GLY A 182 -8.68 5.04 -18.82
N GLY A 183 -7.74 5.00 -19.76
CA GLY A 183 -7.84 4.14 -20.95
C GLY A 183 -9.00 4.50 -21.89
N SER A 184 -9.68 3.48 -22.40
CA SER A 184 -10.80 3.62 -23.33
C SER A 184 -12.14 3.89 -22.63
N ASP A 185 -12.81 4.97 -23.02
CA ASP A 185 -14.17 5.33 -22.60
C ASP A 185 -15.29 4.48 -23.25
N ARG A 186 -14.90 3.35 -23.86
CA ARG A 186 -15.83 2.36 -24.43
C ARG A 186 -16.29 1.32 -23.41
N TYR A 187 -15.45 1.02 -22.43
CA TYR A 187 -15.69 0.01 -21.42
C TYR A 187 -15.65 0.66 -20.05
N ASN A 188 -16.53 0.19 -19.18
CA ASN A 188 -16.56 0.68 -17.82
C ASN A 188 -15.48 -0.01 -17.01
N ASP A 189 -14.93 0.71 -16.05
CA ASP A 189 -14.01 0.17 -15.06
C ASP A 189 -14.78 -0.23 -13.80
N SER A 190 -14.07 -0.87 -12.87
CA SER A 190 -14.68 -1.23 -11.59
C SER A 190 -13.71 -1.12 -10.43
N ILE A 191 -14.28 -0.85 -9.26
CA ILE A 191 -13.59 -0.77 -7.99
C ILE A 191 -14.20 -1.82 -7.06
N THR A 192 -13.37 -2.69 -6.53
CA THR A 192 -13.78 -3.74 -5.58
C THR A 192 -13.00 -3.58 -4.28
N GLY A 193 -13.71 -3.35 -3.18
CA GLY A 193 -13.13 -3.33 -1.84
C GLY A 193 -12.88 -4.74 -1.35
N ILE A 194 -11.64 -5.03 -0.96
CA ILE A 194 -11.19 -6.33 -0.48
C ILE A 194 -10.88 -6.25 1.01
N GLN A 195 -11.33 -7.26 1.76
CA GLN A 195 -10.97 -7.45 3.16
C GLN A 195 -10.54 -8.89 3.40
N ILE A 196 -9.37 -9.07 3.99
CA ILE A 196 -8.78 -10.36 4.32
C ILE A 196 -8.47 -10.38 5.81
N SER A 197 -8.76 -11.49 6.47
CA SER A 197 -8.33 -11.77 7.83
C SER A 197 -7.67 -13.14 7.92
N VAL A 198 -6.52 -13.21 8.57
CA VAL A 198 -5.81 -14.45 8.88
C VAL A 198 -5.75 -14.58 10.40
N ALA A 199 -6.46 -15.57 10.94
CA ALA A 199 -6.42 -15.87 12.36
C ALA A 199 -5.00 -16.27 12.78
N GLN A 200 -4.58 -15.82 13.95
CA GLN A 200 -3.32 -16.23 14.54
C GLN A 200 -3.53 -17.42 15.47
N ASP A 201 -2.70 -18.44 15.29
CA ASP A 201 -2.55 -19.53 16.26
C ASP A 201 -1.57 -19.10 17.37
N LYS A 202 -1.97 -19.27 18.63
CA LYS A 202 -1.13 -18.95 19.79
C LYS A 202 0.04 -19.92 19.93
N ASP A 203 -0.11 -21.15 19.45
CA ASP A 203 0.91 -22.19 19.52
C ASP A 203 1.81 -22.19 18.27
N ALA A 204 1.39 -21.51 17.20
CA ALA A 204 2.12 -21.35 15.94
C ALA A 204 1.93 -19.93 15.37
N PRO A 205 2.59 -18.91 15.96
CA PRO A 205 2.40 -17.52 15.55
C PRO A 205 2.83 -17.30 14.10
N LEU A 206 2.12 -16.40 13.40
CA LEU A 206 2.30 -16.17 11.96
C LEU A 206 3.72 -15.67 11.62
N GLY A 207 4.36 -14.93 12.53
CA GLY A 207 5.71 -14.42 12.33
C GLY A 207 5.76 -13.38 11.21
N GLN A 208 6.18 -13.78 10.01
CA GLN A 208 6.15 -12.93 8.82
C GLN A 208 5.08 -13.40 7.85
N LEU A 209 4.27 -12.45 7.38
CA LEU A 209 3.21 -12.71 6.43
C LEU A 209 3.36 -11.81 5.20
N THR A 210 3.46 -12.41 4.03
CA THR A 210 3.58 -11.70 2.76
C THR A 210 2.22 -11.54 2.11
N PHE A 211 1.81 -10.30 1.88
CA PHE A 211 0.76 -9.98 0.92
C PHE A 211 1.36 -10.03 -0.49
N GLY A 212 0.64 -10.66 -1.41
CA GLY A 212 1.02 -10.72 -2.81
C GLY A 212 -0.18 -10.45 -3.72
N PHE A 213 0.10 -9.90 -4.90
CA PHE A 213 -0.86 -9.68 -5.96
C PHE A 213 -0.26 -10.11 -7.30
N GLY A 214 -1.06 -10.81 -8.10
CA GLY A 214 -0.74 -11.22 -9.45
C GLY A 214 -1.89 -10.90 -10.40
N SER A 215 -1.66 -10.99 -11.70
CA SER A 215 -2.67 -10.69 -12.71
C SER A 215 -2.58 -11.65 -13.89
N THR A 216 -3.74 -11.99 -14.46
CA THR A 216 -3.81 -12.68 -15.75
C THR A 216 -4.04 -11.73 -16.92
N ALA A 217 -3.96 -10.40 -16.70
CA ALA A 217 -3.98 -9.39 -17.75
C ALA A 217 -3.10 -9.83 -18.91
N ASN A 218 -3.63 -9.80 -20.13
CA ASN A 218 -2.94 -10.41 -21.27
C ASN A 218 -2.53 -9.36 -22.32
N GLN A 219 -2.99 -8.12 -22.15
CA GLN A 219 -2.63 -6.96 -22.97
C GLN A 219 -1.63 -6.02 -22.27
N HIS A 220 -1.29 -4.92 -22.95
CA HIS A 220 -0.40 -3.91 -22.39
C HIS A 220 -1.08 -3.20 -21.21
N THR A 221 -0.28 -2.68 -20.26
CA THR A 221 -0.81 -2.03 -19.05
C THR A 221 -1.65 -0.78 -19.28
N ASP A 222 -1.51 -0.18 -20.47
CA ASP A 222 -2.27 1.00 -20.87
C ASP A 222 -3.68 0.65 -21.40
N ASP A 223 -4.00 -0.66 -21.49
CA ASP A 223 -5.22 -1.23 -22.11
C ASP A 223 -5.89 -2.25 -21.17
N GLU A 224 -5.12 -3.10 -20.49
CA GLU A 224 -5.62 -4.00 -19.44
C GLU A 224 -4.69 -3.97 -18.24
N SER A 225 -5.17 -3.41 -17.13
CA SER A 225 -4.40 -3.41 -15.90
C SER A 225 -5.26 -3.40 -14.65
N PHE A 226 -4.60 -3.70 -13.54
CA PHE A 226 -5.13 -3.52 -12.22
C PHE A 226 -4.31 -2.48 -11.45
N ALA A 227 -4.91 -1.88 -10.44
CA ALA A 227 -4.17 -1.09 -9.46
C ALA A 227 -4.73 -1.35 -8.06
N ILE A 228 -3.90 -1.08 -7.04
CA ILE A 228 -4.28 -1.17 -5.64
C ILE A 228 -4.26 0.23 -5.05
N ASP A 229 -5.29 0.58 -4.30
CA ASP A 229 -5.34 1.83 -3.53
C ASP A 229 -5.88 1.60 -2.11
N ASN A 230 -5.72 2.59 -1.23
CA ASN A 230 -6.23 2.61 0.14
C ASN A 230 -5.82 1.37 0.97
N PHE A 231 -4.60 0.90 0.76
CA PHE A 231 -4.11 -0.32 1.41
C PHE A 231 -3.96 -0.09 2.91
N ARG A 232 -4.41 -1.06 3.70
CA ARG A 232 -4.30 -1.06 5.16
C ARG A 232 -4.02 -2.47 5.65
N ALA A 233 -3.10 -2.58 6.61
CA ALA A 233 -2.85 -3.80 7.34
C ALA A 233 -2.89 -3.57 8.86
N THR A 234 -3.37 -4.55 9.63
CA THR A 234 -3.42 -4.49 11.10
C THR A 234 -2.94 -5.79 11.73
N GLY A 235 -2.66 -5.76 13.04
CA GLY A 235 -2.09 -6.90 13.77
C GLY A 235 -0.56 -6.97 13.64
N LEU A 236 0.09 -5.86 13.29
CA LEU A 236 1.51 -5.84 12.94
C LEU A 236 2.38 -5.71 14.19
N ARG A 237 3.58 -6.27 14.17
CA ARG A 237 4.53 -6.14 15.28
C ARG A 237 5.06 -4.71 15.38
N ASP A 238 5.12 -4.18 16.61
CA ASP A 238 5.88 -2.96 16.88
C ASP A 238 7.37 -3.31 17.05
N PRO A 239 8.26 -2.89 16.13
CA PRO A 239 9.68 -3.18 16.24
C PRO A 239 10.35 -2.51 17.46
N ASN A 240 9.67 -1.54 18.10
CA ASN A 240 10.17 -0.83 19.27
C ASN A 240 9.62 -1.34 20.61
N LYS A 241 8.69 -2.31 20.59
CA LYS A 241 8.22 -2.99 21.81
C LYS A 241 8.75 -4.42 21.81
N SER A 242 9.63 -4.68 22.78
CA SER A 242 10.17 -6.01 23.09
C SER A 242 9.17 -6.86 23.86
#